data_AF-A0A9X1VHF1-F1
#
_entry.id   AF-A0A9X1VHF1-F1
#
_cell.length_a   1.000
_cell.length_b   1.000
_cell.length_c   1.000
_cell.angle_alpha   90.00
_cell.angle_beta   90.00
_cell.angle_gamma   90.00
#
_symmetry.space_group_name_H-M   'P 1'
#
loop_
_entity.id
_entity.type
_entity.pdbx_description
1 polymer ?
#
loop_
_entity_poly.entity_id
_entity_poly.type
_entity_poly.pdbx_seq_one_letter_code
_entity_poly.pdbx_strand_id
1 'polypeptide(L)'
;MAADVTLLTTKAECDQALDSLTKEKATYAYRDYTQTYADGRATERATTVAAQLAKATDDVAHYTTEAARTGLTPVELRAAKRALIAATSRRDNLTLSSETTSGPTAYLADVDADQVDAQIATLD
;
A
#
# COMPACT_ATOMS: atom_id res chain seq x y z
N MET A 1 13.39 -29.72 -5.20
CA MET A 1 14.75 -29.94 -4.68
C MET A 1 14.61 -30.76 -3.41
N ALA A 2 15.32 -31.88 -3.27
CA ALA A 2 15.27 -32.64 -2.02
C ALA A 2 16.02 -31.84 -0.95
N ALA A 3 15.39 -31.58 0.19
CA ALA A 3 16.09 -31.02 1.34
C ALA A 3 17.16 -32.02 1.77
N ASP A 4 18.37 -31.54 2.07
CA ASP A 4 19.42 -32.38 2.64
C ASP A 4 19.07 -32.62 4.11
N VAL A 5 18.53 -33.80 4.41
CA VAL A 5 18.00 -34.13 5.74
C VAL A 5 19.02 -34.97 6.49
N THR A 6 19.73 -34.34 7.42
CA THR A 6 20.63 -35.02 8.35
C THR A 6 19.91 -35.28 9.67
N LEU A 7 19.97 -36.52 10.16
CA LEU A 7 19.39 -36.89 11.46
C LEU A 7 20.23 -36.32 12.60
N LEU A 8 19.59 -35.60 13.53
CA LEU A 8 20.19 -35.19 14.79
C LEU A 8 20.24 -36.41 15.72
N THR A 9 21.42 -36.80 16.17
CA THR A 9 21.63 -38.08 16.90
C THR A 9 21.91 -37.88 18.39
N THR A 10 22.22 -36.65 18.79
CA THR A 10 22.51 -36.29 20.17
C THR A 10 21.53 -35.27 20.71
N LYS A 11 21.31 -35.29 22.03
CA LYS A 11 20.47 -34.30 22.71
C LYS A 11 20.98 -32.86 22.48
N ALA A 12 22.30 -32.66 22.47
CA ALA A 12 22.90 -31.35 22.24
C ALA A 12 22.59 -30.80 20.84
N GLU A 13 22.63 -31.65 19.81
CA GLU A 13 22.24 -31.30 18.44
C GLU A 13 20.75 -30.93 18.36
N CYS A 14 19.87 -31.68 19.04
CA CYS A 14 18.44 -31.35 19.12
C CYS A 14 18.18 -30.02 19.83
N ASP A 15 18.84 -29.77 20.97
CA ASP A 15 18.66 -28.54 21.73
C ASP A 15 19.19 -27.31 20.94
N GLN A 16 20.29 -27.46 20.19
CA GLN A 16 20.81 -26.42 19.30
C GLN A 16 19.87 -26.14 18.11
N ALA A 17 19.33 -27.18 17.48
CA ALA A 17 18.37 -27.03 16.40
C ALA A 17 17.09 -26.33 16.88
N LEU A 18 16.61 -26.67 18.08
CA LEU A 18 15.44 -26.04 18.69
C LEU A 18 15.67 -24.55 18.99
N ASP A 19 16.85 -24.17 19.49
CA ASP A 19 17.19 -22.76 19.72
C ASP A 19 17.25 -21.97 18.41
N SER A 20 17.84 -22.53 17.36
CA SER A 20 17.85 -21.94 16.02
C SER A 20 16.44 -21.77 15.47
N LEU A 21 15.59 -22.81 15.53
CA LEU A 21 14.21 -22.75 15.08
C LEU A 21 13.39 -21.72 15.87
N THR A 22 13.61 -21.60 17.17
CA THR A 22 12.94 -20.60 18.01
C THR A 22 13.31 -19.18 17.59
N LYS A 23 14.60 -18.92 17.30
CA LYS A 23 15.07 -17.63 16.80
C LYS A 23 14.53 -17.32 15.41
N GLU A 24 14.46 -18.30 14.53
CA GLU A 24 13.84 -18.14 13.21
C GLU A 24 12.36 -17.82 13.35
N LYS A 25 11.60 -18.58 14.15
CA LYS A 25 10.18 -18.31 14.43
C LYS A 25 9.96 -16.89 14.96
N ALA A 26 10.79 -16.43 15.89
CA ALA A 26 10.72 -15.06 16.41
C ALA A 26 11.03 -14.00 15.32
N THR A 27 12.00 -14.28 14.44
CA THR A 27 12.34 -13.41 13.31
C THR A 27 11.19 -13.33 12.32
N TYR A 28 10.52 -14.46 12.03
CA TYR A 28 9.34 -14.49 11.18
C TYR A 28 8.19 -13.71 11.78
N ALA A 29 7.86 -13.92 13.06
CA ALA A 29 6.81 -13.16 13.74
C ALA A 29 7.05 -11.64 13.71
N TYR A 30 8.32 -11.20 13.82
CA TYR A 30 8.67 -9.79 13.70
C TYR A 30 8.48 -9.25 12.26
N ARG A 31 8.85 -10.04 11.25
CA ARG A 31 8.65 -9.68 9.84
C ARG A 31 7.18 -9.56 9.50
N ASP A 32 6.38 -10.55 9.90
CA ASP A 32 4.93 -10.58 9.73
C ASP A 32 4.25 -9.36 10.38
N TYR A 33 4.58 -9.05 11.64
CA TYR A 33 4.09 -7.83 12.30
C TYR A 33 4.44 -6.56 11.52
N THR A 34 5.67 -6.46 11.03
CA THR A 34 6.14 -5.28 10.27
C THR A 34 5.38 -5.14 8.95
N GLN A 35 5.11 -6.26 8.28
CA GLN A 35 4.36 -6.31 7.04
C GLN A 35 2.89 -5.92 7.27
N THR A 36 2.21 -6.55 8.24
CA THR A 36 0.84 -6.20 8.63
C THR A 36 0.71 -4.70 8.93
N TYR A 37 1.68 -4.12 9.64
CA TYR A 37 1.71 -2.68 9.90
C TYR A 37 1.87 -1.86 8.61
N ALA A 38 2.73 -2.29 7.69
CA ALA A 38 2.90 -1.62 6.40
C ALA A 38 1.61 -1.67 5.56
N ASP A 39 0.89 -2.80 5.56
CA ASP A 39 -0.36 -2.99 4.83
C ASP A 39 -1.49 -2.13 5.41
N GLY A 40 -1.56 -2.04 6.75
CA GLY A 40 -2.45 -1.10 7.43
C GLY A 40 -2.20 0.35 6.99
N ARG A 41 -0.92 0.76 6.94
CA ARG A 41 -0.54 2.10 6.46
C ARG A 41 -0.83 2.32 4.98
N ALA A 42 -0.68 1.28 4.15
CA ALA A 42 -1.04 1.33 2.74
C ALA A 42 -2.56 1.52 2.56
N THR A 43 -3.37 0.79 3.34
CA THR A 43 -4.83 0.90 3.35
C THR A 43 -5.31 2.29 3.81
N GLU A 44 -4.71 2.84 4.87
CA GLU A 44 -4.98 4.22 5.34
C GLU A 44 -4.66 5.25 4.24
N ARG A 45 -3.51 5.08 3.57
CA ARG A 45 -3.10 5.94 2.45
C ARG A 45 -4.05 5.83 1.28
N ALA A 46 -4.45 4.63 0.88
CA ALA A 46 -5.42 4.41 -0.20
C ALA A 46 -6.76 5.09 0.11
N THR A 47 -7.26 4.93 1.34
CA THR A 47 -8.49 5.60 1.80
C THR A 47 -8.35 7.13 1.74
N THR A 48 -7.20 7.65 2.17
CA THR A 48 -6.91 9.09 2.12
C THR A 48 -6.84 9.62 0.68
N VAL A 49 -6.17 8.89 -0.22
CA VAL A 49 -6.06 9.25 -1.64
C VAL A 49 -7.44 9.22 -2.30
N ALA A 50 -8.27 8.21 -2.01
CA ALA A 50 -9.63 8.13 -2.52
C ALA A 50 -10.50 9.32 -2.06
N ALA A 51 -10.44 9.70 -0.78
CA ALA A 51 -11.14 10.88 -0.27
C ALA A 51 -10.64 12.18 -0.92
N GLN A 52 -9.33 12.31 -1.11
CA GLN A 52 -8.74 13.47 -1.80
C GLN A 52 -9.14 13.52 -3.28
N LEU A 53 -9.24 12.37 -3.95
CA LEU A 53 -9.66 12.28 -5.34
C LEU A 53 -11.13 12.64 -5.51
N ALA A 54 -12.00 12.19 -4.61
CA ALA A 54 -13.41 12.58 -4.56
C ALA A 54 -13.53 14.11 -4.44
N LYS A 55 -12.83 14.71 -3.47
CA LYS A 55 -12.79 16.16 -3.30
C LYS A 55 -12.27 16.90 -4.54
N ALA A 56 -11.18 16.42 -5.15
CA ALA A 56 -10.63 17.04 -6.36
C ALA A 56 -11.61 16.96 -7.55
N THR A 57 -12.40 15.89 -7.62
CA THR A 57 -13.45 15.72 -8.63
C THR A 57 -14.61 16.69 -8.40
N ASP A 58 -15.03 16.87 -7.15
CA ASP A 58 -16.04 17.86 -6.77
C ASP A 58 -15.56 19.29 -7.07
N ASP A 59 -14.30 19.61 -6.76
CA ASP A 59 -13.68 20.91 -7.06
C ASP A 59 -13.67 21.17 -8.59
N VAL A 60 -13.36 20.16 -9.40
CA VAL A 60 -13.44 20.26 -10.88
C VAL A 60 -14.86 20.56 -11.33
N ALA A 61 -15.87 19.84 -10.81
CA ALA A 61 -17.28 20.06 -11.17
C ALA A 61 -17.75 21.48 -10.76
N HIS A 62 -17.37 21.92 -9.56
CA HIS A 62 -17.66 23.25 -9.06
C HIS A 62 -17.05 24.35 -9.94
N TYR A 63 -15.74 24.28 -10.21
CA TYR A 63 -15.07 25.30 -11.02
C TYR A 63 -15.45 25.25 -12.50
N THR A 64 -15.90 24.10 -13.01
CA THR A 64 -16.51 24.00 -14.35
C THR A 64 -17.80 24.81 -14.41
N THR A 65 -18.64 24.70 -13.38
CA THR A 65 -19.89 25.47 -13.27
C THR A 65 -19.59 26.96 -13.13
N GLU A 66 -18.65 27.35 -12.28
CA GLU A 66 -18.24 28.74 -12.11
C GLU A 66 -17.66 29.34 -13.39
N ALA A 67 -16.84 28.59 -14.14
CA ALA A 67 -16.27 29.05 -15.41
C ALA A 67 -17.33 29.20 -16.52
N ALA A 68 -18.46 28.49 -16.41
CA ALA A 68 -19.59 28.57 -17.33
C ALA A 68 -20.61 29.66 -16.94
N ARG A 69 -20.46 30.31 -15.78
CA ARG A 69 -21.38 31.34 -15.30
C ARG A 69 -21.42 32.53 -16.26
N THR A 70 -22.64 32.97 -16.60
CA THR A 70 -22.85 34.16 -17.44
C THR A 70 -22.68 35.44 -16.61
N GLY A 71 -22.24 36.53 -17.25
CA GLY A 71 -22.08 37.83 -16.59
C GLY A 71 -20.78 37.99 -15.80
N LEU A 72 -19.82 37.08 -15.95
CA LEU A 72 -18.48 37.21 -15.38
C LEU A 72 -17.71 38.36 -16.04
N THR A 73 -17.00 39.13 -15.21
CA THR A 73 -15.95 40.01 -15.71
C THR A 73 -14.78 39.20 -16.28
N PRO A 74 -13.94 39.80 -17.15
CA PRO A 74 -12.75 39.14 -17.67
C PRO A 74 -11.73 38.70 -16.60
N VAL A 75 -11.78 39.28 -15.41
CA VAL A 75 -10.92 38.93 -14.27
C VAL A 75 -11.49 37.69 -13.57
N GLU A 76 -12.78 37.68 -13.26
CA GLU A 76 -13.45 36.54 -12.62
C GLU A 76 -13.40 35.30 -13.52
N LEU A 77 -13.63 35.45 -14.83
CA LEU A 77 -13.51 34.33 -15.77
C LEU A 77 -12.10 33.74 -15.79
N ARG A 78 -11.06 34.58 -15.72
CA ARG A 78 -9.67 34.11 -15.65
C ARG A 78 -9.38 33.41 -14.32
N ALA A 79 -9.92 33.91 -13.21
CA ALA A 79 -9.79 33.27 -11.90
C ALA A 79 -10.46 31.89 -11.88
N ALA A 80 -11.70 31.78 -12.36
CA ALA A 80 -12.44 30.53 -12.44
C ALA A 80 -11.73 29.50 -13.33
N LYS A 81 -11.22 29.91 -14.49
CA LYS A 81 -10.44 29.03 -15.38
C LYS A 81 -9.14 28.54 -14.73
N ARG A 82 -8.41 29.40 -14.00
CA ARG A 82 -7.21 29.00 -13.27
C ARG A 82 -7.52 27.99 -12.17
N ALA A 83 -8.59 28.21 -11.42
CA ALA A 83 -9.05 27.28 -10.39
C ALA A 83 -9.42 25.91 -10.99
N LEU A 84 -10.11 25.90 -12.12
CA LEU A 84 -10.43 24.68 -12.86
C LEU A 84 -9.17 23.92 -13.31
N ILE A 85 -8.18 24.61 -13.87
CA ILE A 85 -6.91 23.98 -14.29
C ILE A 85 -6.19 23.36 -13.09
N ALA A 86 -6.12 24.08 -11.97
CA ALA A 86 -5.46 23.61 -10.76
C ALA A 86 -6.17 22.37 -10.17
N ALA A 87 -7.50 22.39 -10.09
CA ALA A 87 -8.30 21.26 -9.62
C ALA A 87 -8.14 20.03 -10.54
N THR A 88 -8.13 20.24 -11.86
CA THR A 88 -7.94 19.17 -12.86
C THR A 88 -6.56 18.53 -12.70
N SER A 89 -5.49 19.33 -12.62
CA SER A 89 -4.13 18.82 -12.40
C SER A 89 -4.01 18.05 -11.08
N ARG A 90 -4.66 18.53 -10.01
CA ARG A 90 -4.70 17.83 -8.73
C ARG A 90 -5.37 16.46 -8.84
N ARG A 91 -6.52 16.38 -9.50
CA ARG A 91 -7.24 15.12 -9.74
C ARG A 91 -6.36 14.14 -10.51
N ASP A 92 -5.76 14.58 -11.62
CA ASP A 92 -4.97 13.71 -12.50
C ASP A 92 -3.72 13.16 -11.78
N ASN A 93 -3.06 13.99 -10.96
CA ASN A 93 -1.94 13.55 -10.12
C ASN A 93 -2.36 12.50 -9.07
N LEU A 94 -3.55 12.65 -8.47
CA LEU A 94 -4.08 11.69 -7.51
C LEU A 94 -4.44 10.36 -8.17
N THR A 95 -4.99 10.39 -9.39
CA THR A 95 -5.26 9.19 -10.19
C THR A 95 -3.96 8.41 -10.46
N LEU A 96 -2.91 9.08 -10.95
CA LEU A 96 -1.61 8.44 -11.21
C LEU A 96 -0.96 7.87 -9.94
N SER A 97 -1.08 8.58 -8.81
CA SER A 97 -0.57 8.13 -7.52
C SER A 97 -1.29 6.86 -7.02
N SER A 98 -2.60 6.76 -7.26
CA SER A 98 -3.38 5.58 -6.88
C SER A 98 -2.96 4.33 -7.66
N GLU A 99 -2.70 4.45 -8.96
CA GLU A 99 -2.24 3.35 -9.82
C GLU A 99 -0.84 2.82 -9.41
N THR A 100 0.02 3.71 -8.93
CA THR A 100 1.38 3.34 -8.45
C THR A 100 1.31 2.53 -7.15
N THR A 101 0.32 2.80 -6.30
CA THR A 101 0.17 2.13 -4.99
C THR A 101 -0.34 0.69 -5.13
N SER A 102 -1.09 0.38 -6.20
CA SER A 102 -1.60 -0.97 -6.51
C SER A 102 -0.69 -1.78 -7.46
N GLY A 103 0.57 -1.37 -7.64
CA GLY A 103 1.49 -1.96 -8.60
C GLY A 103 2.06 -3.33 -8.19
N PRO A 104 2.91 -3.94 -9.05
CA PRO A 104 3.52 -5.26 -8.83
C PRO A 104 4.23 -5.41 -7.47
N THR A 105 4.76 -4.32 -6.91
CA THR A 105 5.43 -4.33 -5.61
C THR A 105 4.48 -4.63 -4.44
N ALA A 106 3.24 -4.14 -4.51
CA ALA A 106 2.22 -4.46 -3.51
C ALA A 106 1.78 -5.93 -3.63
N TYR A 107 1.57 -6.40 -4.86
CA TYR A 107 1.25 -7.81 -5.14
C TYR A 107 2.36 -8.78 -4.67
N LEU A 108 3.63 -8.44 -4.93
CA LEU A 108 4.75 -9.29 -4.50
C LEU A 108 4.90 -9.33 -2.97
N ALA A 109 4.56 -8.24 -2.27
CA ALA A 109 4.53 -8.25 -0.81
C ALA A 109 3.46 -9.21 -0.27
N ASP A 110 2.24 -9.15 -0.82
CA ASP A 110 1.14 -10.06 -0.43
C ASP A 110 1.51 -11.54 -0.66
N VAL A 111 2.10 -11.86 -1.82
CA VAL A 111 2.55 -13.23 -2.14
C VAL A 111 3.65 -13.70 -1.17
N ASP A 112 4.58 -12.83 -0.78
CA ASP A 112 5.62 -13.17 0.20
C ASP A 112 5.03 -13.46 1.59
N ALA A 113 4.00 -12.72 2.03
CA ALA A 113 3.29 -13.00 3.30
C ALA A 113 2.62 -14.38 3.28
N ASP A 114 1.82 -14.66 2.24
CA ASP A 114 1.10 -15.92 2.11
C ASP A 114 2.06 -17.13 2.10
N GLN A 115 3.25 -16.99 1.49
CA GLN A 115 4.27 -18.04 1.49
C GLN A 115 4.91 -18.26 2.87
N VAL A 116 5.11 -17.19 3.65
CA VAL A 116 5.66 -17.28 5.00
C VAL A 116 4.66 -17.92 5.95
N ASP A 117 3.38 -17.55 5.88
CA ASP A 117 2.32 -18.15 6.69
C ASP A 117 2.19 -19.67 6.44
N ALA A 118 2.27 -20.08 5.17
CA ALA A 118 2.26 -21.48 4.80
C ALA A 118 3.46 -22.26 5.36
N GLN A 119 4.65 -21.64 5.47
CA GLN A 119 5.83 -22.28 6.06
C GLN A 119 5.71 -22.39 7.59
N ILE A 120 5.22 -21.36 8.27
CA ILE A 120 5.00 -21.39 9.72
C ILE A 120 3.99 -22.50 10.08
N ALA A 121 2.91 -22.63 9.32
CA ALA A 121 1.90 -23.67 9.53
C ALA A 121 2.44 -25.11 9.42
N THR A 122 3.59 -25.32 8.78
CA THR A 122 4.24 -26.64 8.72
C THR A 122 5.22 -26.91 9.86
N LEU A 123 5.57 -25.89 10.64
CA LEU A 123 6.50 -25.97 11.78
C LEU A 123 5.80 -26.09 13.13
N ASP A 124 4.49 -25.84 13.20
CA ASP A 124 3.61 -26.07 14.36
C ASP A 124 2.96 -27.46 14.32
#